data_AF-A0A1S6LLT1-F1
#
_entry.id   AF-A0A1S6LLT1-F1
#
_cell.length_a   1.000
_cell.length_b   1.000
_cell.length_c   1.000
_cell.angle_alpha   90.00
_cell.angle_beta   90.00
_cell.angle_gamma   90.00
#
_symmetry.space_group_name_H-M   'P 1'
#
loop_
_entity.id
_entity.type
_entity.pdbx_description
1 polymer ?
#
loop_
_entity_poly.entity_id
_entity_poly.type
_entity_poly.pdbx_seq_one_letter_code
_entity_poly.pdbx_strand_id
1 'polypeptide(L)'
;MSVTATARITAAADGRGSTSLPVLESEGPLAVRRTRSPDPARARVTVVGAMSAPLGGDRLAIEVGAGKGTRLTVDSAAATVALPGAGPDAGPAAYDVRLSVGEGAELHWLPEQLVSASGSALDLTTRAELADTARLVLREELILGRHGETTGRLSSRLTPVS
;
A
#
# COMPACT_ATOMS: atom_id res chain seq x y z
N MET A 1 20.13 3.98 -9.78
CA MET A 1 19.06 4.42 -10.71
C MET A 1 17.77 4.29 -9.93
N SER A 2 17.01 5.37 -9.79
CA SER A 2 15.71 5.34 -9.11
C SER A 2 14.66 4.68 -9.99
N VAL A 3 13.67 4.03 -9.39
CA VAL A 3 12.54 3.42 -10.11
C VAL A 3 11.25 4.19 -9.89
N THR A 4 10.38 4.19 -10.91
CA THR A 4 8.98 4.60 -10.78
C THR A 4 8.12 3.39 -11.06
N ALA A 5 7.21 3.05 -10.15
CA ALA A 5 6.41 1.84 -10.26
C ALA A 5 5.04 2.02 -9.61
N THR A 6 4.01 1.46 -10.25
CA THR A 6 2.65 1.44 -9.69
C THR A 6 2.11 0.01 -9.57
N ALA A 7 1.41 -0.26 -8.47
CA ALA A 7 0.52 -1.40 -8.33
C ALA A 7 -0.95 -0.96 -8.26
N ARG A 8 -1.84 -1.67 -8.95
CA ARG A 8 -3.26 -1.37 -9.04
C ARG A 8 -4.11 -2.57 -8.65
N ILE A 9 -5.07 -2.32 -7.76
CA ILE A 9 -6.02 -3.31 -7.25
C ILE A 9 -7.43 -2.72 -7.40
N THR A 10 -8.31 -3.39 -8.14
CA THR A 10 -9.73 -3.00 -8.22
C THR A 10 -10.59 -4.18 -7.84
N ALA A 11 -11.45 -3.98 -6.84
CA ALA A 11 -12.52 -4.90 -6.47
C ALA A 11 -13.85 -4.45 -7.08
N ALA A 12 -14.59 -5.40 -7.66
CA ALA A 12 -15.91 -5.18 -8.22
C ALA A 12 -16.87 -6.30 -7.81
N ALA A 13 -18.14 -5.97 -7.56
CA ALA A 13 -19.15 -6.98 -7.29
C ALA A 13 -19.33 -7.89 -8.52
N ASP A 14 -19.40 -9.20 -8.32
CA ASP A 14 -19.52 -10.18 -9.41
C ASP A 14 -20.98 -10.47 -9.82
N GLY A 15 -21.95 -9.77 -9.23
CA GLY A 15 -23.39 -9.98 -9.44
C GLY A 15 -23.97 -11.24 -8.78
N ARG A 16 -23.13 -12.07 -8.14
CA ARG A 16 -23.52 -13.30 -7.43
C ARG A 16 -23.36 -13.19 -5.92
N GLY A 17 -23.13 -11.97 -5.42
CA GLY A 17 -22.93 -11.68 -4.00
C GLY A 17 -21.48 -11.85 -3.53
N SER A 18 -20.50 -11.96 -4.45
CA SER A 18 -19.08 -12.03 -4.12
C SER A 18 -18.28 -10.88 -4.77
N THR A 19 -17.01 -10.76 -4.38
CA THR A 19 -16.09 -9.74 -4.87
C THR A 19 -15.11 -10.35 -5.87
N SER A 20 -15.16 -9.87 -7.11
CA SER A 20 -14.17 -10.13 -8.15
C SER A 20 -13.02 -9.10 -8.10
N LEU A 21 -11.87 -9.46 -8.67
CA LEU A 21 -10.68 -8.61 -8.74
C LEU A 21 -10.27 -8.40 -10.22
N PRO A 22 -11.02 -7.60 -10.99
CA PRO A 22 -10.76 -7.39 -12.41
C PRO A 22 -9.43 -6.70 -12.70
N VAL A 23 -8.85 -5.97 -11.74
CA VAL A 23 -7.52 -5.35 -11.87
C VAL A 23 -6.64 -5.85 -10.73
N LEU A 24 -5.56 -6.52 -11.11
CA LEU A 24 -4.45 -6.92 -10.25
C LEU A 24 -3.17 -6.76 -11.07
N GLU A 25 -2.70 -5.53 -11.14
CA GLU A 25 -1.54 -5.13 -11.95
C GLU A 25 -0.43 -4.63 -11.05
N SER A 26 0.82 -4.89 -11.40
CA SER A 26 1.96 -4.42 -10.62
C SER A 26 3.21 -4.31 -11.46
N GLU A 27 3.90 -3.18 -11.33
CA GLU A 27 5.26 -2.99 -11.80
C GLU A 27 6.25 -3.31 -10.68
N GLY A 28 7.40 -3.89 -11.05
CA GLY A 28 8.51 -4.05 -10.10
C GLY A 28 8.90 -2.68 -9.53
N PRO A 29 9.11 -2.56 -8.21
CA PRO A 29 9.46 -3.60 -7.25
C PRO A 29 8.27 -4.23 -6.50
N LEU A 30 7.03 -3.89 -6.85
CA LEU A 30 5.84 -4.38 -6.20
C LEU A 30 5.26 -5.58 -6.95
N ALA A 31 4.67 -6.52 -6.23
CA ALA A 31 3.83 -7.56 -6.80
C ALA A 31 2.55 -7.70 -6.00
N VAL A 32 1.39 -7.70 -6.67
CA VAL A 32 0.09 -7.93 -6.01
C VAL A 32 -0.40 -9.34 -6.30
N ARG A 33 -0.83 -10.06 -5.27
CA ARG A 33 -1.28 -11.44 -5.39
C ARG A 33 -2.65 -11.60 -4.74
N ARG A 34 -3.60 -12.20 -5.46
CA ARG A 34 -4.82 -12.70 -4.82
C ARG A 34 -4.44 -13.83 -3.87
N THR A 35 -4.85 -13.71 -2.61
CA THR A 35 -4.61 -14.73 -1.58
C THR A 35 -5.92 -15.20 -0.98
N ARG A 36 -5.87 -16.28 -0.20
CA ARG A 36 -7.08 -16.84 0.42
C ARG A 36 -7.55 -15.93 1.55
N SER A 37 -8.82 -15.53 1.49
CA SER A 37 -9.50 -14.86 2.59
C SER A 37 -10.03 -15.88 3.61
N PRO A 38 -9.93 -15.63 4.92
CA PRO A 38 -10.63 -16.40 5.93
C PRO A 38 -12.15 -16.14 5.91
N ASP A 39 -12.58 -14.97 5.42
CA ASP A 39 -13.99 -14.61 5.21
C ASP A 39 -14.36 -14.82 3.72
N PRO A 40 -15.24 -15.78 3.38
CA PRO A 40 -15.65 -16.04 2.00
C PRO A 40 -16.33 -14.85 1.30
N ALA A 41 -16.94 -13.92 2.05
CA ALA A 41 -17.61 -12.74 1.50
C ALA A 41 -16.63 -11.62 1.12
N ARG A 42 -15.33 -11.81 1.39
CA ARG A 42 -14.29 -10.79 1.27
C ARG A 42 -13.17 -11.26 0.35
N ALA A 43 -12.81 -10.44 -0.63
CA ALA A 43 -11.60 -10.65 -1.41
C ALA A 43 -10.37 -10.27 -0.58
N ARG A 44 -9.25 -10.99 -0.77
CA ARG A 44 -7.96 -10.67 -0.15
C ARG A 44 -6.88 -10.55 -1.20
N VAL A 45 -6.11 -9.47 -1.12
CA VAL A 45 -4.93 -9.21 -1.93
C VAL A 45 -3.75 -8.96 -1.00
N THR A 46 -2.63 -9.60 -1.29
CA THR A 46 -1.38 -9.43 -0.54
C THR A 46 -0.35 -8.74 -1.44
N VAL A 47 0.17 -7.62 -0.96
CA VAL A 47 1.29 -6.89 -1.57
C VAL A 47 2.59 -7.56 -1.17
N VAL A 48 3.43 -7.85 -2.16
CA VAL A 48 4.73 -8.50 -1.98
C VAL A 48 5.81 -7.54 -2.48
N GLY A 49 6.79 -7.25 -1.63
CA GLY A 49 8.03 -6.61 -2.07
C GLY A 49 8.84 -7.63 -2.88
N ALA A 50 8.79 -7.54 -4.21
CA ALA A 50 9.46 -8.48 -5.11
C ALA A 50 10.95 -8.15 -5.27
N MET A 51 11.34 -6.91 -4.99
CA MET A 51 12.72 -6.42 -4.98
C MET A 51 12.89 -5.42 -3.83
N SER A 52 14.13 -5.09 -3.48
CA SER A 52 14.43 -4.10 -2.45
C SER A 52 13.98 -2.71 -2.87
N ALA A 53 12.93 -2.19 -2.23
CA ALA A 53 12.44 -0.82 -2.39
C ALA A 53 11.49 -0.48 -1.22
N PRO A 54 11.29 0.81 -0.88
CA PRO A 54 11.83 1.99 -1.56
C PRO A 54 13.32 2.26 -1.24
N LEU A 55 14.12 2.51 -2.27
CA LEU A 55 15.45 3.09 -2.17
C LEU A 55 15.37 4.61 -2.38
N GLY A 56 16.36 5.37 -1.88
CA GLY A 56 16.44 6.81 -2.12
C GLY A 56 16.25 7.18 -3.59
N GLY A 57 15.32 8.11 -3.85
CA GLY A 57 14.92 8.56 -5.19
C GLY A 57 13.77 7.79 -5.83
N ASP A 58 13.38 6.63 -5.32
CA ASP A 58 12.28 5.83 -5.87
C ASP A 58 10.92 6.54 -5.74
N ARG A 59 10.02 6.27 -6.66
CA ARG A 59 8.63 6.78 -6.69
C ARG A 59 7.69 5.59 -6.84
N LEU A 60 7.15 5.12 -5.73
CA LEU A 60 6.27 3.96 -5.70
C LEU A 60 4.83 4.41 -5.46
N ALA A 61 3.88 3.76 -6.11
CA ALA A 61 2.46 3.99 -5.88
C ALA A 61 1.68 2.69 -5.72
N ILE A 62 0.70 2.68 -4.81
CA ILE A 62 -0.34 1.65 -4.71
C ILE A 62 -1.70 2.31 -4.83
N GLU A 63 -2.47 1.88 -5.81
CA GLU A 63 -3.83 2.35 -6.06
C GLU A 63 -4.81 1.21 -5.77
N VAL A 64 -5.73 1.44 -4.83
CA VAL A 64 -6.72 0.45 -4.39
C VAL A 64 -8.13 1.02 -4.54
N GLY A 65 -8.94 0.41 -5.39
CA GLY A 65 -10.36 0.70 -5.55
C GLY A 65 -11.24 -0.41 -5.00
N ALA A 66 -12.04 -0.12 -3.97
CA ALA A 66 -13.15 -0.97 -3.53
C ALA A 66 -14.44 -0.46 -4.14
N GLY A 67 -14.90 -1.08 -5.23
CA GLY A 67 -16.14 -0.71 -5.92
C GLY A 67 -17.40 -0.92 -5.05
N LYS A 68 -18.52 -0.33 -5.47
CA LYS A 68 -19.81 -0.37 -4.75
C LYS A 68 -20.15 -1.75 -4.18
N GLY A 69 -20.46 -1.79 -2.88
CA GLY A 69 -20.89 -2.98 -2.16
C GLY A 69 -19.84 -4.10 -2.02
N THR A 70 -18.58 -3.86 -2.39
CA THR A 70 -17.52 -4.88 -2.29
C THR A 70 -16.92 -4.93 -0.89
N ARG A 71 -16.31 -6.07 -0.55
CA ARG A 71 -15.50 -6.23 0.66
C ARG A 71 -14.11 -6.67 0.27
N LEU A 72 -13.11 -5.84 0.54
CA LEU A 72 -11.72 -6.06 0.16
C LEU A 72 -10.82 -5.91 1.37
N THR A 73 -9.88 -6.85 1.54
CA THR A 73 -8.70 -6.68 2.39
C THR A 73 -7.46 -6.65 1.53
N VAL A 74 -6.62 -5.64 1.76
CA VAL A 74 -5.28 -5.56 1.22
C VAL A 74 -4.30 -5.55 2.39
N ASP A 75 -3.38 -6.51 2.41
CA ASP A 75 -2.28 -6.59 3.37
C ASP A 75 -0.93 -6.69 2.64
N SER A 76 0.17 -6.86 3.37
CA SER A 76 1.46 -7.17 2.78
C SER A 76 2.04 -8.47 3.33
N ALA A 77 2.89 -9.12 2.55
CA ALA A 77 3.51 -10.39 2.96
C ALA A 77 4.64 -10.19 3.99
N ALA A 78 5.21 -9.00 4.04
CA ALA A 78 6.30 -8.64 4.91
C ALA A 78 6.31 -7.12 5.12
N ALA A 79 7.10 -6.69 6.11
CA ALA A 79 7.40 -5.29 6.34
C ALA A 79 8.04 -4.65 5.09
N THR A 80 7.65 -3.41 4.80
CA THR A 80 8.33 -2.57 3.81
C THR A 80 9.53 -1.92 4.47
N VAL A 81 10.73 -2.06 3.91
CA VAL A 81 11.95 -1.46 4.47
C VAL A 81 12.45 -0.38 3.53
N ALA A 82 12.36 0.88 3.96
CA ALA A 82 12.97 2.01 3.27
C ALA A 82 14.48 1.99 3.49
N LEU A 83 15.24 2.11 2.40
CA LEU A 83 16.70 1.97 2.39
C LEU A 83 17.37 3.21 1.76
N PRO A 84 18.65 3.46 2.07
CA PRO A 84 19.41 4.50 1.40
C PRO A 84 19.50 4.26 -0.12
N GLY A 85 19.55 5.35 -0.88
CA GLY A 85 19.83 5.30 -2.32
C GLY A 85 21.29 4.93 -2.62
N ALA A 86 21.58 4.64 -3.89
CA ALA A 86 22.92 4.20 -4.32
C ALA A 86 24.02 5.27 -4.21
N GLY A 87 23.67 6.54 -3.96
CA GLY A 87 24.60 7.64 -3.84
C GLY A 87 24.06 8.76 -2.95
N PRO A 88 24.94 9.69 -2.51
CA PRO A 88 24.59 10.75 -1.57
C PRO A 88 23.50 11.70 -2.09
N ASP A 89 23.37 11.82 -3.42
CA ASP A 89 22.45 12.76 -4.08
C ASP A 89 21.13 12.13 -4.51
N ALA A 90 20.84 10.87 -4.10
CA ALA A 90 19.64 10.16 -4.56
C ALA A 90 18.32 10.85 -4.16
N GLY A 91 18.35 11.75 -3.18
CA GLY A 91 17.17 12.43 -2.65
C GLY A 91 16.22 11.47 -1.93
N PRO A 92 15.07 11.96 -1.43
CA PRO A 92 14.11 11.11 -0.76
C PRO A 92 13.29 10.27 -1.74
N ALA A 93 12.97 9.06 -1.32
CA ALA A 93 11.97 8.25 -1.98
C ALA A 93 10.56 8.77 -1.66
N ALA A 94 9.60 8.52 -2.55
CA ALA A 94 8.18 8.66 -2.27
C ALA A 94 7.45 7.32 -2.37
N TYR A 95 6.48 7.15 -1.48
CA TYR A 95 5.55 6.03 -1.49
C TYR A 95 4.13 6.59 -1.35
N ASP A 96 3.34 6.47 -2.41
CA ASP A 96 2.00 7.04 -2.50
C ASP A 96 0.94 5.93 -2.47
N VAL A 97 0.08 5.95 -1.44
CA VAL A 97 -1.07 5.06 -1.32
C VAL A 97 -2.34 5.84 -1.62
N ARG A 98 -3.12 5.37 -2.60
CA ARG A 98 -4.41 5.94 -2.99
C ARG A 98 -5.50 4.91 -2.79
N LEU A 99 -6.43 5.20 -1.90
CA LEU A 99 -7.55 4.33 -1.55
C LEU A 99 -8.86 5.01 -1.99
N SER A 100 -9.68 4.31 -2.76
CA SER A 100 -11.01 4.76 -3.13
C SER A 100 -12.04 3.72 -2.69
N VAL A 101 -13.02 4.13 -1.88
CA VAL A 101 -14.02 3.23 -1.30
C VAL A 101 -15.42 3.70 -1.70
N GLY A 102 -16.08 2.93 -2.56
CA GLY A 102 -17.40 3.25 -3.11
C GLY A 102 -18.55 3.03 -2.11
N GLU A 103 -19.76 3.38 -2.54
CA GLU A 103 -20.98 3.24 -1.73
C GLU A 103 -21.15 1.83 -1.16
N GLY A 104 -21.41 1.72 0.14
CA GLY A 104 -21.60 0.46 0.85
C GLY A 104 -20.41 -0.51 0.78
N ALA A 105 -19.27 -0.08 0.26
CA ALA A 105 -18.07 -0.90 0.19
C ALA A 105 -17.29 -0.83 1.50
N GLU A 106 -16.53 -1.89 1.77
CA GLU A 106 -15.66 -1.99 2.94
C GLU A 106 -14.24 -2.36 2.50
N LEU A 107 -13.28 -1.48 2.78
CA LEU A 107 -11.86 -1.69 2.55
C LEU A 107 -11.13 -1.85 3.88
N HIS A 108 -10.34 -2.92 4.00
CA HIS A 108 -9.32 -3.06 5.02
C HIS A 108 -7.95 -2.88 4.37
N TRP A 109 -7.28 -1.77 4.67
CA TRP A 109 -5.87 -1.54 4.33
C TRP A 109 -5.01 -1.84 5.55
N LEU A 110 -4.42 -3.03 5.57
CA LEU A 110 -3.70 -3.60 6.72
C LEU A 110 -2.29 -4.11 6.31
N PRO A 111 -1.44 -3.26 5.73
CA PRO A 111 -0.07 -3.65 5.44
C PRO A 111 0.69 -3.98 6.74
N GLU A 112 1.72 -4.82 6.64
CA GLU A 112 2.74 -4.97 7.67
C GLU A 112 3.53 -3.67 7.87
N GLN A 113 4.45 -3.68 8.83
CA GLN A 113 5.18 -2.49 9.25
C GLN A 113 5.98 -1.84 8.12
N LEU A 114 6.13 -0.53 8.20
CA LEU A 114 7.12 0.22 7.43
C LEU A 114 8.32 0.54 8.33
N VAL A 115 9.51 0.16 7.90
CA VAL A 115 10.76 0.41 8.63
C VAL A 115 11.58 1.47 7.90
N SER A 116 11.89 2.58 8.57
CA SER A 116 12.83 3.59 8.08
C SER A 116 14.25 3.22 8.54
N ALA A 117 14.99 2.48 7.71
CA ALA A 117 16.34 2.04 8.06
C ALA A 117 17.35 3.21 8.09
N SER A 118 18.51 2.98 8.72
CA SER A 118 19.56 3.99 8.79
C SER A 118 19.95 4.51 7.41
N GLY A 119 20.04 5.84 7.27
CA GLY A 119 20.37 6.51 6.01
C GLY A 119 19.23 6.60 4.99
N SER A 120 18.05 6.02 5.27
CA SER A 120 16.89 6.18 4.39
C SER A 120 16.30 7.59 4.49
N ALA A 121 15.65 8.05 3.42
CA ALA A 121 14.77 9.21 3.45
C ALA A 121 13.49 8.89 2.67
N LEU A 122 12.35 8.81 3.36
CA LEU A 122 11.07 8.45 2.77
C LEU A 122 9.99 9.49 3.08
N ASP A 123 9.26 9.89 2.04
CA ASP A 123 8.01 10.62 2.14
C ASP A 123 6.85 9.68 1.78
N LEU A 124 6.04 9.31 2.77
CA LEU A 124 4.84 8.47 2.64
C LEU A 124 3.60 9.36 2.57
N THR A 125 2.78 9.18 1.54
CA THR A 125 1.47 9.84 1.45
C THR A 125 0.38 8.79 1.31
N THR A 126 -0.64 8.88 2.15
CA THR A 126 -1.84 8.05 2.04
C THR A 126 -3.06 8.95 1.87
N ARG A 127 -3.80 8.76 0.78
CA ARG A 127 -5.04 9.47 0.47
C ARG A 127 -6.19 8.48 0.40
N ALA A 128 -7.26 8.75 1.13
CA ALA A 128 -8.44 7.90 1.17
C ALA A 128 -9.69 8.70 0.78
N GLU A 129 -10.32 8.32 -0.33
CA GLU A 129 -11.57 8.89 -0.84
C GLU A 129 -12.72 7.93 -0.52
N LEU A 130 -13.70 8.39 0.27
CA LEU A 130 -14.80 7.56 0.77
C LEU A 130 -16.15 8.14 0.31
N ALA A 131 -17.00 7.29 -0.27
CA ALA A 131 -18.41 7.61 -0.44
C ALA A 131 -19.15 7.66 0.92
N ASP A 132 -20.31 8.32 0.98
CA ASP A 132 -21.09 8.55 2.22
C ASP A 132 -21.35 7.29 3.07
N THR A 133 -21.47 6.13 2.42
CA THR A 133 -21.79 4.84 3.07
C THR A 133 -20.61 3.87 3.11
N ALA A 134 -19.42 4.34 2.71
CA ALA A 134 -18.21 3.55 2.69
C ALA A 134 -17.65 3.28 4.09
N ARG A 135 -16.91 2.19 4.24
CA ARG A 135 -16.20 1.82 5.48
C ARG A 135 -14.74 1.56 5.16
N LEU A 136 -13.84 2.21 5.90
CA LEU A 136 -12.39 1.99 5.81
C LEU A 136 -11.85 1.58 7.18
N VAL A 137 -11.13 0.47 7.21
CA VAL A 137 -10.21 0.13 8.29
C VAL A 137 -8.81 0.32 7.74
N LEU A 138 -8.04 1.21 8.35
CA LEU A 138 -6.69 1.56 7.92
C LEU A 138 -5.72 1.41 9.09
N ARG A 139 -4.59 0.75 8.85
CA ARG A 139 -3.47 0.65 9.78
C ARG A 139 -2.16 1.02 9.10
N GLU A 140 -1.42 1.92 9.72
CA GLU A 140 -0.02 2.21 9.37
C GLU A 140 0.84 2.02 10.63
N GLU A 141 1.82 1.13 10.57
CA GLU A 141 2.78 0.91 11.64
C GLU A 141 4.17 1.37 11.17
N LEU A 142 4.71 2.43 11.79
CA LEU A 142 5.97 3.05 11.38
C LEU A 142 7.07 2.76 12.41
N ILE A 143 8.14 2.12 11.97
CA ILE A 143 9.27 1.68 12.80
C ILE A 143 10.50 2.54 12.45
N LEU A 144 11.00 3.26 13.45
CA LEU A 144 12.07 4.26 13.31
C LEU A 144 13.46 3.62 13.50
N GLY A 145 13.87 2.82 12.52
CA GLY A 145 15.14 2.10 12.52
C GLY A 145 15.00 0.62 12.90
N ARG A 146 15.96 -0.19 12.46
CA ARG A 146 16.07 -1.60 12.90
C ARG A 146 16.72 -1.66 14.28
N HIS A 147 16.66 -2.81 14.92
CA HIS A 147 17.32 -3.02 16.20
C HIS A 147 18.82 -2.68 16.13
N GLY A 148 19.27 -1.81 17.03
CA GLY A 148 20.67 -1.36 17.09
C GLY A 148 21.06 -0.33 16.02
N GLU A 149 20.12 0.14 15.20
CA GLU A 149 20.39 1.15 14.16
C GLU A 149 19.79 2.51 14.52
N THR A 150 20.42 3.57 14.01
CA THR A 150 19.81 4.90 14.00
C THR A 150 18.65 4.95 13.01
N THR A 151 17.61 5.74 13.32
CA THR A 151 16.49 5.96 12.40
C THR A 151 16.93 6.64 11.10
N GLY A 152 16.28 6.30 10.00
CA GLY A 152 16.25 7.16 8.81
C GLY A 152 15.32 8.36 8.98
N ARG A 153 15.18 9.17 7.92
CA ARG A 153 14.17 10.22 7.81
C ARG A 153 12.86 9.63 7.28
N LEU A 154 11.78 9.85 8.00
CA LEU A 154 10.43 9.48 7.58
C LEU A 154 9.48 10.65 7.78
N SER A 155 8.76 11.02 6.72
CA SER A 155 7.59 11.90 6.78
C SER A 155 6.38 11.12 6.32
N SER A 156 5.28 11.15 7.08
CA SER A 156 4.00 10.55 6.67
C SER A 156 2.88 11.58 6.67
N ARG A 157 2.00 11.49 5.68
CA ARG A 157 0.75 12.27 5.60
C ARG A 157 -0.41 11.35 5.24
N LEU A 158 -1.38 11.26 6.14
CA LEU A 158 -2.68 10.63 5.89
C LEU A 158 -3.74 11.71 5.67
N THR A 159 -4.45 11.65 4.53
CA THR A 159 -5.55 12.56 4.20
C THR A 159 -6.82 11.77 3.87
N PRO A 160 -7.83 11.75 4.76
CA PRO A 160 -9.17 11.34 4.37
C PRO A 160 -9.84 12.46 3.57
N VAL A 161 -10.59 12.08 2.55
CA VAL A 161 -11.29 12.98 1.64
C VAL A 161 -12.71 12.47 1.54
N SER A 162 -13.63 13.29 2.04
CA SER A 162 -15.07 13.15 1.88
C SER A 162 -15.53 13.92 0.65
#